data_AF-A0A2T4C3R4-F1
#
_entry.id   AF-A0A2T4C3R4-F1
#
_cell.length_a   1.000
_cell.length_b   1.000
_cell.length_c   1.000
_cell.angle_alpha   90.00
_cell.angle_beta   90.00
_cell.angle_gamma   90.00
#
_symmetry.space_group_name_H-M   'P 1'
#
loop_
_entity.id
_entity.type
_entity.pdbx_description
1 polymer ?
#
loop_
_entity_poly.entity_id
_entity_poly.type
_entity_poly.pdbx_seq_one_letter_code
_entity_poly.pdbx_strand_id
1 'polypeptide(L)'
;MTLKGCWTCRDRKIKCDRALPACTNCRQRNVPCQGYSIRLSWPRSGDKRRAVELKSTPRQRKHMLASLYQHSLFLNMTSWDVGTFYQLSEAKSNMEVPKMPIPPTLPSIPSMRVHESQSGLLQYFMDKGSQLLVMDSSGDLTDWILRLAFYDATPASNAVLHSLLALSSLNLGRNSVAMMYKIMALSYLQQSLQLGNIGHRTAQHLMTSMLLYLCETFHISNTTKDWAEYLCGAKQIVSTGVLAREVHIDVSLLFDWVSYHETFARFGLVYWKPAVALRGLRFCAMDPETAQVFTPRHDFVCDRDVLGYTSSIFTSLTPRIKDSSHLSHLETQELYALEAKLRGGLLDFNPIITSSSETPKERDKVTELYRLAALIYLNRAALGYSGEELRHRNLVNRGLDILCGKLTSMPPWPVFMIACEARDDTQRMTALEILNKAGEEPRAFNMRLIRQLVEACWNQDDLHDDEPLDYHTKLRIAIRAAPYVPPFS
;
A
#
# COMPACT_ATOMS: atom_id res chain seq x y z
N MET A 1 -25.05 -12.33 -33.64
CA MET A 1 -25.61 -13.69 -33.87
C MET A 1 -27.10 -13.67 -33.57
N THR A 2 -27.96 -13.83 -34.58
CA THR A 2 -29.41 -13.74 -34.40
C THR A 2 -30.00 -15.04 -33.86
N LEU A 3 -30.14 -15.15 -32.54
CA LEU A 3 -30.89 -16.20 -31.84
C LEU A 3 -32.39 -16.04 -32.14
N LYS A 4 -32.95 -16.88 -33.01
CA LYS A 4 -34.26 -16.60 -33.59
C LYS A 4 -35.25 -17.80 -33.57
N GLY A 5 -35.06 -18.78 -32.69
CA GLY A 5 -36.00 -19.90 -32.49
C GLY A 5 -35.74 -20.67 -31.19
N CYS A 6 -36.72 -21.46 -30.72
CA CYS A 6 -36.59 -22.27 -29.49
C CYS A 6 -35.54 -23.38 -29.66
N TRP A 7 -34.98 -23.87 -28.55
CA TRP A 7 -33.94 -24.91 -28.58
C TRP A 7 -34.40 -26.20 -29.26
N THR A 8 -35.64 -26.64 -29.01
CA THR A 8 -36.19 -27.84 -29.66
C THR A 8 -36.24 -27.71 -31.18
N CYS A 9 -36.64 -26.54 -31.71
CA CYS A 9 -36.65 -26.31 -33.16
C CYS A 9 -35.24 -26.14 -33.73
N ARG A 10 -34.34 -25.54 -32.95
CA ARG A 10 -32.95 -25.30 -33.35
C ARG A 10 -32.16 -26.59 -33.47
N ASP A 11 -32.30 -27.48 -32.49
CA ASP A 11 -31.66 -28.80 -32.50
C ASP A 11 -32.19 -29.66 -33.66
N ARG A 12 -33.48 -29.51 -33.97
CA ARG A 12 -34.13 -30.15 -35.12
C ARG A 12 -33.91 -29.43 -36.46
N LYS A 13 -33.19 -28.31 -36.48
CA LYS A 13 -32.92 -27.48 -37.67
C LYS A 13 -34.19 -27.08 -38.45
N ILE A 14 -35.29 -26.81 -37.76
CA ILE A 14 -36.56 -26.35 -38.35
C ILE A 14 -36.87 -24.89 -37.98
N LYS A 15 -37.67 -24.23 -38.82
CA LYS A 15 -38.10 -22.84 -38.59
C LYS A 15 -39.02 -22.78 -37.37
N CYS A 16 -38.75 -21.84 -36.48
CA CYS A 16 -39.55 -21.62 -35.28
C CYS A 16 -40.40 -20.35 -35.43
N ASP A 17 -41.68 -20.46 -35.07
CA ASP A 17 -42.70 -19.42 -35.12
C ASP A 17 -42.72 -18.50 -33.88
N ARG A 18 -41.95 -18.85 -32.83
CA ARG A 18 -41.75 -18.06 -31.61
C ARG A 18 -42.98 -17.81 -30.74
N ALA A 19 -44.05 -18.59 -30.89
CA ALA A 19 -45.15 -18.52 -29.94
C ALA A 19 -44.68 -18.84 -28.51
N LEU A 20 -45.24 -18.10 -27.54
CA LEU A 20 -45.07 -18.31 -26.10
C LEU A 20 -46.38 -18.89 -25.52
N PRO A 21 -46.33 -19.78 -24.51
CA PRO A 21 -45.13 -20.30 -23.83
C PRO A 21 -44.37 -21.39 -24.61
N ALA A 22 -44.96 -21.97 -25.67
CA ALA A 22 -44.35 -22.98 -26.52
C ALA A 22 -44.61 -22.70 -28.00
N CYS A 23 -43.64 -23.05 -28.85
CA CYS A 23 -43.74 -22.88 -30.30
C CYS A 23 -44.85 -23.75 -30.91
N THR A 24 -45.51 -23.30 -31.97
CA THR A 24 -46.61 -24.04 -32.61
C THR A 24 -46.13 -25.38 -33.16
N ASN A 25 -44.92 -25.43 -33.72
CA ASN A 25 -44.28 -26.69 -34.17
C ASN A 25 -44.02 -27.69 -33.04
N CYS A 26 -43.74 -27.19 -31.83
CA CYS A 26 -43.49 -27.99 -30.64
C CYS A 26 -44.81 -28.53 -30.09
N ARG A 27 -45.84 -27.67 -30.06
CA ARG A 27 -47.19 -27.99 -29.60
C ARG A 27 -47.88 -29.02 -30.50
N GLN A 28 -47.85 -28.83 -31.82
CA GLN A 28 -48.48 -29.75 -32.78
C GLN A 28 -47.85 -31.14 -32.76
N ARG A 29 -46.56 -31.23 -32.47
CA ARG A 29 -45.83 -32.51 -32.42
C ARG A 29 -45.84 -33.16 -31.05
N ASN A 30 -46.50 -32.54 -30.07
CA ASN A 30 -46.52 -32.98 -28.67
C ASN A 30 -45.11 -33.24 -28.09
N VAL A 31 -44.13 -32.38 -28.44
CA VAL A 31 -42.75 -32.45 -27.93
C VAL A 31 -42.49 -31.29 -26.97
N PRO A 32 -41.83 -31.51 -25.82
CA PRO A 32 -41.52 -30.43 -24.88
C PRO A 32 -40.68 -29.33 -25.53
N CYS A 33 -41.18 -28.10 -25.46
CA CYS A 33 -40.50 -26.92 -25.94
C CYS A 33 -39.48 -26.45 -24.90
N GLN A 34 -38.20 -26.55 -25.22
CA GLN A 34 -37.08 -26.15 -24.34
C GLN A 34 -36.89 -24.62 -24.26
N GLY A 35 -37.88 -23.85 -24.69
CA GLY A 35 -37.90 -22.39 -24.59
C GLY A 35 -36.87 -21.67 -25.46
N TYR A 36 -36.73 -20.37 -25.22
CA TYR A 36 -35.92 -19.42 -26.00
C TYR A 36 -34.77 -18.81 -25.19
N SER A 37 -34.49 -19.34 -23.99
CA SER A 37 -33.47 -18.81 -23.08
C SER A 37 -32.05 -19.02 -23.61
N ILE A 38 -31.07 -18.36 -23.00
CA ILE A 38 -29.65 -18.58 -23.32
C ILE A 38 -29.21 -19.92 -22.71
N ARG A 39 -28.64 -20.82 -23.53
CA ARG A 39 -28.01 -22.07 -23.07
C ARG A 39 -26.51 -21.86 -23.08
N LEU A 40 -25.91 -21.78 -21.90
CA LEU A 40 -24.47 -21.76 -21.74
C LEU A 40 -23.91 -23.13 -22.12
N SER A 41 -22.79 -23.14 -22.85
CA SER A 41 -22.03 -24.36 -23.14
C SER A 41 -20.58 -24.10 -22.81
N TRP A 42 -20.00 -24.92 -21.93
CA TRP A 42 -18.59 -24.81 -21.58
C TRP A 42 -17.72 -25.45 -22.67
N PRO A 43 -16.59 -24.82 -23.06
CA PRO A 43 -15.66 -25.42 -24.01
C PRO A 43 -15.15 -26.76 -23.47
N ARG A 44 -15.19 -27.81 -24.29
CA ARG A 44 -14.55 -29.09 -23.95
C ARG A 44 -13.04 -28.96 -24.16
N SER A 45 -12.25 -29.73 -23.42
CA SER A 45 -10.79 -29.76 -23.55
C SER A 45 -10.38 -29.94 -25.02
N GLY A 46 -9.65 -28.95 -25.56
CA GLY A 46 -9.19 -28.94 -26.97
C GLY A 46 -10.00 -28.06 -27.94
N ASP A 47 -11.12 -27.46 -27.53
CA ASP A 47 -11.97 -26.65 -28.43
C ASP A 47 -11.47 -25.20 -28.57
N LYS A 48 -10.41 -25.00 -29.38
CA LYS A 48 -9.77 -23.69 -29.63
C LYS A 48 -10.69 -22.65 -30.31
N ARG A 49 -11.86 -23.05 -30.83
CA ARG A 49 -12.77 -22.15 -31.57
C ARG A 49 -13.75 -21.39 -30.69
N ARG A 50 -13.95 -21.81 -29.43
CA ARG A 50 -14.94 -21.23 -28.50
C ARG A 50 -14.34 -20.60 -27.24
N ALA A 51 -13.01 -20.59 -27.10
CA ALA A 51 -12.37 -19.73 -26.12
C ALA A 51 -12.70 -18.27 -26.48
N VAL A 52 -13.35 -17.54 -25.57
CA VAL A 52 -13.54 -16.11 -25.72
C VAL A 52 -12.17 -15.46 -25.52
N GLU A 53 -11.35 -15.44 -26.56
CA GLU A 53 -10.27 -14.48 -26.65
C GLU A 53 -10.92 -13.12 -26.92
N LEU A 54 -11.03 -12.29 -25.88
CA LEU A 54 -11.48 -10.93 -26.02
C LEU A 54 -10.47 -10.17 -26.89
N LYS A 55 -10.64 -10.17 -28.23
CA LYS A 55 -9.83 -9.40 -29.19
C LYS A 55 -10.18 -7.91 -29.12
N SER A 56 -10.03 -7.31 -27.94
CA SER A 56 -10.09 -5.86 -27.77
C SER A 56 -8.70 -5.27 -27.98
N THR A 57 -8.60 -4.21 -28.77
CA THR A 57 -7.34 -3.51 -29.03
C THR A 57 -6.70 -3.00 -27.71
N PRO A 58 -5.36 -2.93 -27.60
CA PRO A 58 -4.68 -2.53 -26.35
C PRO A 58 -5.09 -1.15 -25.83
N ARG A 59 -5.45 -0.22 -26.74
CA ARG A 59 -5.89 1.14 -26.40
C ARG A 59 -7.29 1.19 -25.80
N GLN A 60 -8.23 0.37 -26.28
CA GLN A 60 -9.61 0.35 -25.74
C GLN A 60 -9.69 -0.32 -24.36
N ARG A 61 -8.82 -1.30 -24.06
CA ARG A 61 -8.74 -1.93 -22.73
C ARG A 61 -8.36 -0.94 -21.63
N LYS A 62 -7.37 -0.07 -21.87
CA LYS A 62 -6.84 0.84 -20.85
C LYS A 62 -7.89 1.84 -20.35
N HIS A 63 -8.68 2.42 -21.26
CA HIS A 63 -9.67 3.44 -20.88
C HIS A 63 -10.92 2.87 -20.20
N MET A 64 -11.45 1.73 -20.66
CA MET A 64 -12.60 1.10 -19.98
C MET A 64 -12.23 0.52 -18.61
N LEU A 65 -11.08 -0.18 -18.52
CA LEU A 65 -10.66 -0.78 -17.25
C LEU A 65 -10.30 0.28 -16.22
N ALA A 66 -9.65 1.38 -16.61
CA ALA A 66 -9.36 2.46 -15.66
C ALA A 66 -10.64 3.10 -15.09
N SER A 67 -11.62 3.41 -15.93
CA SER A 67 -12.90 3.99 -15.49
C SER A 67 -13.72 3.02 -14.63
N LEU A 68 -13.66 1.71 -14.91
CA LEU A 68 -14.33 0.69 -14.10
C LEU A 68 -13.61 0.49 -12.77
N TYR A 69 -12.28 0.43 -12.74
CA TYR A 69 -11.50 0.26 -11.50
C TYR A 69 -11.73 1.41 -10.52
N GLN A 70 -11.90 2.62 -11.02
CA GLN A 70 -12.01 3.84 -10.21
C GLN A 70 -13.37 3.99 -9.51
N HIS A 71 -14.41 3.32 -10.00
CA HIS A 71 -15.77 3.40 -9.44
C HIS A 71 -16.43 2.03 -9.19
N SER A 72 -15.72 0.92 -9.39
CA SER A 72 -16.26 -0.40 -9.06
C SER A 72 -16.13 -0.66 -7.57
N LEU A 73 -17.26 -0.78 -6.88
CA LEU A 73 -17.38 -1.36 -5.54
C LEU A 73 -17.36 -2.90 -5.58
N PHE A 74 -17.01 -3.48 -6.73
CA PHE A 74 -16.90 -4.92 -6.91
C PHE A 74 -15.45 -5.37 -6.75
N LEU A 75 -15.27 -6.46 -6.01
CA LEU A 75 -14.01 -7.18 -5.92
C LEU A 75 -13.78 -7.94 -7.24
N ASN A 76 -12.68 -7.63 -7.92
CA ASN A 76 -12.32 -8.29 -9.17
C ASN A 76 -11.28 -9.38 -8.89
N MET A 77 -11.65 -10.63 -9.15
CA MET A 77 -10.72 -11.75 -9.12
C MET A 77 -10.04 -11.89 -10.49
N THR A 78 -8.71 -11.98 -10.48
CA THR A 78 -7.90 -12.10 -11.70
C THR A 78 -7.35 -13.52 -11.87
N SER A 79 -6.80 -13.82 -13.05
CA SER A 79 -6.10 -15.09 -13.28
C SER A 79 -4.87 -15.27 -12.39
N TRP A 80 -4.31 -14.17 -11.86
CA TRP A 80 -3.22 -14.24 -10.88
C TRP A 80 -3.72 -14.83 -9.56
N ASP A 81 -4.83 -14.31 -9.01
CA ASP A 81 -5.40 -14.76 -7.73
C ASP A 81 -5.70 -16.25 -7.76
N VAL A 82 -6.39 -16.70 -8.81
CA VAL A 82 -6.74 -18.11 -9.04
C VAL A 82 -5.49 -18.98 -9.25
N GLY A 83 -4.51 -18.46 -10.00
CA GLY A 83 -3.24 -19.17 -10.22
C GLY A 83 -2.47 -19.39 -8.92
N THR A 84 -2.44 -18.39 -8.03
CA THR A 84 -1.79 -18.50 -6.73
C THR A 84 -2.50 -19.48 -5.79
N PHE A 85 -3.85 -19.49 -5.78
CA PHE A 85 -4.62 -20.49 -5.06
C PHE A 85 -4.22 -21.93 -5.45
N TYR A 86 -4.21 -22.24 -6.75
CA TYR A 86 -3.82 -23.57 -7.22
C TYR A 86 -2.36 -23.94 -6.89
N GLN A 87 -1.45 -22.96 -6.86
CA GLN A 87 -0.06 -23.22 -6.47
C GLN A 87 0.07 -23.66 -5.01
N LEU A 88 -0.74 -23.08 -4.12
CA LEU A 88 -0.76 -23.42 -2.69
C LEU A 88 -1.48 -24.75 -2.46
N SER A 89 -2.61 -24.97 -3.13
CA SER A 89 -3.44 -26.17 -2.94
C SER A 89 -2.81 -27.44 -3.54
N GLU A 90 -2.11 -27.36 -4.68
CA GLU A 90 -1.58 -28.54 -5.38
C GLU A 90 -0.08 -28.82 -5.13
N ALA A 91 0.60 -28.04 -4.27
CA ALA A 91 2.04 -28.18 -3.99
C ALA A 91 2.93 -28.31 -5.25
N LYS A 92 2.51 -27.75 -6.39
CA LYS A 92 3.30 -27.76 -7.63
C LYS A 92 4.34 -26.65 -7.60
N SER A 93 5.52 -26.98 -7.10
CA SER A 93 6.68 -26.11 -6.92
C SER A 93 7.24 -25.46 -8.21
N ASN A 94 6.77 -25.84 -9.40
CA ASN A 94 7.39 -25.48 -10.68
C ASN A 94 6.57 -24.52 -11.58
N MET A 95 5.47 -23.94 -11.11
CA MET A 95 4.81 -22.86 -11.87
C MET A 95 5.41 -21.50 -11.50
N GLU A 96 5.88 -20.75 -12.51
CA GLU A 96 6.20 -19.34 -12.33
C GLU A 96 4.98 -18.61 -11.75
N VAL A 97 5.16 -17.96 -10.59
CA VAL A 97 4.13 -17.11 -9.99
C VAL A 97 3.78 -16.02 -11.02
N PRO A 98 2.53 -15.91 -11.49
CA PRO A 98 2.16 -14.86 -12.41
C PRO A 98 2.43 -13.50 -11.73
N LYS A 99 2.86 -12.50 -12.50
CA LYS A 99 3.10 -11.18 -11.92
C LYS A 99 1.75 -10.51 -11.66
N MET A 100 1.59 -9.95 -10.46
CA MET A 100 0.45 -9.14 -10.12
C MET A 100 0.32 -8.01 -11.17
N PRO A 101 -0.86 -7.79 -11.78
CA PRO A 101 -1.04 -6.74 -12.79
C PRO A 101 -0.74 -5.37 -12.16
N ILE A 102 -0.17 -4.43 -12.90
CA ILE A 102 0.01 -3.06 -12.38
C ILE A 102 -1.33 -2.33 -12.53
N PRO A 103 -1.84 -1.62 -11.49
CA PRO A 103 -3.05 -0.83 -11.62
C PRO A 103 -2.91 0.14 -12.79
N PRO A 104 -3.96 0.33 -13.62
CA PRO A 104 -3.90 1.32 -14.68
C PRO A 104 -3.56 2.67 -14.05
N THR A 105 -2.46 3.29 -14.49
CA THR A 105 -2.16 4.67 -14.10
C THR A 105 -3.32 5.53 -14.58
N LEU A 106 -3.78 6.45 -13.72
CA LEU A 106 -4.69 7.49 -14.16
C LEU A 106 -4.09 8.14 -15.42
N PRO A 107 -4.88 8.39 -16.47
CA PRO A 107 -4.39 9.17 -17.60
C PRO A 107 -3.77 10.45 -17.03
N SER A 108 -2.52 10.72 -17.42
CA SER A 108 -1.81 11.95 -17.08
C SER A 108 -2.77 13.09 -17.32
N ILE A 109 -3.19 13.78 -16.26
CA ILE A 109 -4.22 14.80 -16.41
C ILE A 109 -3.63 15.90 -17.28
N PRO A 110 -4.20 16.18 -18.47
CA PRO A 110 -3.66 17.22 -19.36
C PRO A 110 -3.78 18.63 -18.76
N SER A 111 -4.56 18.80 -17.68
CA SER A 111 -4.95 20.10 -17.13
C SER A 111 -3.84 20.79 -16.35
N MET A 112 -2.75 20.11 -16.00
CA MET A 112 -1.56 20.77 -15.47
C MET A 112 -0.45 20.65 -16.50
N ARG A 113 -0.32 21.70 -17.33
CA ARG A 113 0.90 21.94 -18.13
C ARG A 113 2.05 22.26 -17.18
N VAL A 114 2.45 21.30 -16.35
CA VAL A 114 3.71 21.40 -15.63
C VAL A 114 4.78 21.36 -16.69
N HIS A 115 5.37 22.53 -16.95
CA HIS A 115 6.45 22.70 -17.90
C HIS A 115 7.53 21.66 -17.61
N GLU A 116 8.12 21.05 -18.65
CA GLU A 116 9.15 20.00 -18.49
C GLU A 116 10.45 20.53 -17.87
N SER A 117 10.55 21.84 -17.64
CA SER A 117 11.67 22.47 -16.98
C SER A 117 11.75 22.11 -15.49
N GLN A 118 12.97 22.21 -14.94
CA GLN A 118 13.24 22.10 -13.51
C GLN A 118 12.33 23.02 -12.68
N SER A 119 12.05 24.23 -13.17
CA SER A 119 11.15 25.18 -12.51
C SER A 119 9.71 24.66 -12.37
N GLY A 120 9.19 23.95 -13.37
CA GLY A 120 7.84 23.37 -13.31
C GLY A 120 7.77 22.23 -12.29
N LEU A 121 8.78 21.37 -12.27
CA LEU A 121 8.89 20.27 -11.29
C LEU A 121 9.08 20.79 -9.86
N LEU A 122 9.86 21.86 -9.68
CA LEU A 122 10.01 22.51 -8.40
C LEU A 122 8.69 23.12 -7.91
N GLN A 123 7.99 23.86 -8.78
CA GLN A 123 6.68 24.42 -8.45
C GLN A 123 5.69 23.33 -8.07
N TYR A 124 5.71 22.21 -8.80
CA TYR A 124 4.91 21.04 -8.47
C TYR A 124 5.20 20.53 -7.05
N PHE A 125 6.48 20.42 -6.67
CA PHE A 125 6.85 20.01 -5.33
C PHE A 125 6.41 21.03 -4.27
N MET A 126 6.53 22.32 -4.52
CA MET A 126 6.07 23.36 -3.59
C MET A 126 4.55 23.28 -3.36
N ASP A 127 3.78 23.03 -4.42
CA ASP A 127 2.32 22.99 -4.34
C ASP A 127 1.78 21.67 -3.75
N LYS A 128 2.57 20.60 -3.78
CA LYS A 128 2.11 19.23 -3.50
C LYS A 128 3.00 18.41 -2.56
N GLY A 129 4.14 18.92 -2.13
CA GLY A 129 5.13 18.20 -1.30
C GLY A 129 4.50 17.59 -0.05
N SER A 130 3.67 18.37 0.65
CA SER A 130 2.97 17.93 1.87
C SER A 130 2.03 16.74 1.66
N GLN A 131 1.51 16.56 0.44
CA GLN A 131 0.68 15.40 0.08
C GLN A 131 1.51 14.19 -0.37
N LEU A 132 2.74 14.43 -0.86
CA LEU A 132 3.64 13.39 -1.35
C LEU A 132 4.44 12.74 -0.21
N LEU A 133 4.77 13.52 0.80
CA LEU A 133 5.53 13.09 1.95
C LEU A 133 4.57 12.56 3.01
N VAL A 134 4.73 11.29 3.38
CA VAL A 134 3.96 10.71 4.49
C VAL A 134 4.29 11.52 5.75
N MET A 135 3.27 11.86 6.53
CA MET A 135 3.38 12.63 7.78
C MET A 135 3.67 14.13 7.64
N ASP A 136 3.63 14.73 6.44
CA ASP A 136 3.84 16.19 6.27
C ASP A 136 2.53 16.98 6.19
N SER A 137 1.64 16.82 7.18
CA SER A 137 0.32 17.49 7.16
C SER A 137 0.39 19.01 7.29
N SER A 138 1.43 19.55 7.94
CA SER A 138 1.66 20.98 8.12
C SER A 138 2.51 21.61 7.01
N GLY A 139 3.19 20.81 6.18
CA GLY A 139 4.14 21.30 5.16
C GLY A 139 5.52 21.68 5.71
N ASP A 140 5.77 21.42 7.00
CA ASP A 140 7.05 21.71 7.65
C ASP A 140 8.20 20.92 7.00
N LEU A 141 7.98 19.64 6.67
CA LEU A 141 9.02 18.83 6.05
C LEU A 141 9.33 19.31 4.63
N THR A 142 8.28 19.69 3.87
CA THR A 142 8.44 20.32 2.56
C THR A 142 9.27 21.61 2.65
N ASP A 143 9.01 22.47 3.63
CA ASP A 143 9.80 23.70 3.86
C ASP A 143 11.26 23.38 4.20
N TRP A 144 11.50 22.39 5.06
CA TRP A 144 12.85 21.91 5.38
C TRP A 144 13.61 21.41 4.15
N ILE A 145 12.97 20.62 3.29
CA ILE A 145 13.55 20.13 2.04
C ILE A 145 13.97 21.31 1.15
N LEU A 146 13.08 22.28 0.98
CA LEU A 146 13.35 23.45 0.14
C LEU A 146 14.49 24.29 0.71
N ARG A 147 14.51 24.54 2.02
CA ARG A 147 15.60 25.27 2.69
C ARG A 147 16.94 24.57 2.51
N LEU A 148 17.00 23.25 2.63
CA LEU A 148 18.23 22.48 2.45
C LEU A 148 18.66 22.40 0.98
N ALA A 149 17.71 22.37 0.03
CA ALA A 149 17.98 22.38 -1.41
C ALA A 149 18.56 23.72 -1.90
N PHE A 150 18.14 24.83 -1.29
CA PHE A 150 18.57 26.19 -1.65
C PHE A 150 19.50 26.83 -0.62
N TYR A 151 20.08 26.05 0.28
CA TYR A 151 20.94 26.56 1.34
C TYR A 151 22.21 27.22 0.77
N ASP A 152 22.86 26.57 -0.18
CA ASP A 152 24.07 27.06 -0.85
C ASP A 152 24.26 26.45 -2.26
N ALA A 153 25.34 26.80 -2.94
CA ALA A 153 25.68 26.25 -4.26
C ALA A 153 26.57 24.97 -4.18
N THR A 154 26.58 24.26 -3.06
CA THR A 154 27.44 23.08 -2.89
C THR A 154 26.86 21.84 -3.59
N PRO A 155 27.69 20.79 -3.79
CA PRO A 155 27.19 19.50 -4.26
C PRO A 155 26.09 18.91 -3.36
N ALA A 156 26.11 19.16 -2.05
CA ALA A 156 25.10 18.64 -1.14
C ALA A 156 23.71 19.27 -1.37
N SER A 157 23.62 20.60 -1.50
CA SER A 157 22.38 21.30 -1.88
C SER A 157 21.85 20.80 -3.22
N ASN A 158 22.73 20.64 -4.21
CA ASN A 158 22.37 20.10 -5.52
C ASN A 158 21.85 18.66 -5.43
N ALA A 159 22.39 17.82 -4.55
CA ALA A 159 21.91 16.45 -4.36
C ALA A 159 20.45 16.43 -3.83
N VAL A 160 20.12 17.32 -2.88
CA VAL A 160 18.74 17.49 -2.39
C VAL A 160 17.82 18.01 -3.51
N LEU A 161 18.26 19.03 -4.26
CA LEU A 161 17.49 19.56 -5.39
C LEU A 161 17.19 18.50 -6.45
N HIS A 162 18.18 17.72 -6.86
CA HIS A 162 17.96 16.72 -7.91
C HIS A 162 17.13 15.53 -7.40
N SER A 163 17.24 15.16 -6.12
CA SER A 163 16.37 14.12 -5.54
C SER A 163 14.91 14.56 -5.42
N LEU A 164 14.61 15.82 -5.08
CA LEU A 164 13.23 16.34 -5.07
C LEU A 164 12.63 16.41 -6.49
N LEU A 165 13.44 16.77 -7.50
CA LEU A 165 13.01 16.79 -8.91
C LEU A 165 12.74 15.37 -9.44
N ALA A 166 13.54 14.39 -9.00
CA ALA A 166 13.30 12.98 -9.30
C ALA A 166 11.96 12.51 -8.73
N LEU A 167 11.70 12.78 -7.45
CA LEU A 167 10.45 12.43 -6.77
C LEU A 167 9.23 13.07 -7.45
N SER A 168 9.34 14.36 -7.80
CA SER A 168 8.28 15.10 -8.52
C SER A 168 8.00 14.48 -9.89
N SER A 169 9.05 14.11 -10.61
CA SER A 169 8.93 13.46 -11.92
C SER A 169 8.27 12.08 -11.84
N LEU A 170 8.60 11.29 -10.80
CA LEU A 170 7.97 9.97 -10.57
C LEU A 170 6.48 10.12 -10.32
N ASN A 171 6.07 11.07 -9.48
CA ASN A 171 4.66 11.31 -9.17
C ASN A 171 3.85 11.77 -10.39
N LEU A 172 4.50 12.42 -11.36
CA LEU A 172 3.90 12.77 -12.65
C LEU A 172 3.91 11.61 -13.67
N GLY A 173 4.46 10.44 -13.30
CA GLY A 173 4.59 9.26 -14.18
C GLY A 173 5.72 9.36 -15.20
N ARG A 174 6.66 10.32 -15.04
CA ARG A 174 7.77 10.58 -15.96
C ARG A 174 9.02 9.78 -15.56
N ASN A 175 8.96 8.45 -15.66
CA ASN A 175 10.00 7.55 -15.16
C ASN A 175 11.40 7.79 -15.74
N SER A 176 11.52 8.12 -17.03
CA SER A 176 12.82 8.40 -17.67
C SER A 176 13.48 9.65 -17.10
N VAL A 177 12.71 10.73 -16.94
CA VAL A 177 13.17 12.00 -16.39
C VAL A 177 13.52 11.85 -14.90
N ALA A 178 12.69 11.11 -14.16
CA ALA A 178 12.99 10.75 -12.78
C ALA A 178 14.34 10.03 -12.63
N MET A 179 14.59 9.03 -13.48
CA MET A 179 15.84 8.27 -13.46
C MET A 179 17.05 9.16 -13.75
N MET A 180 16.93 10.10 -14.70
CA MET A 180 17.97 11.08 -15.00
C MET A 180 18.32 11.92 -13.76
N TYR A 181 17.31 12.49 -13.09
CA TYR A 181 17.52 13.28 -11.88
C TYR A 181 18.06 12.45 -10.71
N LYS A 182 17.63 11.18 -10.58
CA LYS A 182 18.20 10.25 -9.58
C LYS A 182 19.71 10.05 -9.80
N ILE A 183 20.14 9.84 -11.05
CA ILE A 183 21.57 9.69 -11.38
C ILE A 183 22.35 10.95 -11.01
N MET A 184 21.82 12.13 -11.32
CA MET A 184 22.45 13.41 -10.96
C MET A 184 22.54 13.60 -9.43
N ALA A 185 21.47 13.28 -8.70
CA ALA A 185 21.46 13.34 -7.25
C ALA A 185 22.55 12.44 -6.63
N LEU A 186 22.70 11.21 -7.16
CA LEU A 186 23.74 10.28 -6.73
C LEU A 186 25.16 10.79 -7.03
N SER A 187 25.39 11.36 -8.21
CA SER A 187 26.72 11.91 -8.54
C SER A 187 27.09 13.08 -7.63
N TYR A 188 26.14 13.96 -7.33
CA TYR A 188 26.37 15.08 -6.41
C TYR A 188 26.55 14.63 -4.97
N LEU A 189 25.79 13.62 -4.52
CA LEU A 189 25.95 13.02 -3.20
C LEU A 189 27.35 12.40 -3.05
N GLN A 190 27.80 11.63 -4.04
CA GLN A 190 29.13 11.04 -4.06
C GLN A 190 30.23 12.10 -3.99
N GLN A 191 30.11 13.17 -4.78
CA GLN A 191 31.03 14.30 -4.73
C GLN A 191 31.03 14.96 -3.35
N SER A 192 29.86 15.15 -2.75
CA SER A 192 29.76 15.78 -1.44
C SER A 192 30.32 14.94 -0.30
N LEU A 193 30.22 13.61 -0.38
CA LEU A 193 30.76 12.70 0.63
C LEU A 193 32.29 12.78 0.71
N GLN A 194 32.97 13.09 -0.40
CA GLN A 194 34.43 13.31 -0.43
C GLN A 194 34.85 14.55 0.37
N LEU A 195 33.94 15.50 0.61
CA LEU A 195 34.22 16.73 1.34
C LEU A 195 34.03 16.58 2.87
N GLY A 196 33.63 15.39 3.34
CA GLY A 196 33.33 15.10 4.75
C GLY A 196 31.98 15.62 5.22
N ASN A 197 31.49 15.12 6.36
CA ASN A 197 30.18 15.47 6.93
C ASN A 197 30.36 16.53 8.03
N ILE A 198 29.83 17.75 7.81
CA ILE A 198 29.95 18.88 8.74
C ILE A 198 28.63 19.68 8.73
N GLY A 199 28.02 19.85 9.91
CA GLY A 199 26.83 20.69 10.14
C GLY A 199 25.68 20.43 9.17
N HIS A 200 25.23 21.48 8.49
CA HIS A 200 24.12 21.47 7.52
C HIS A 200 24.30 20.47 6.37
N ARG A 201 25.55 20.14 6.00
CA ARG A 201 25.84 19.15 4.95
C ARG A 201 25.37 17.75 5.34
N THR A 202 25.53 17.40 6.61
CA THR A 202 25.03 16.15 7.18
C THR A 202 23.50 16.07 7.06
N ALA A 203 22.80 17.20 7.25
CA ALA A 203 21.35 17.28 7.11
C ALA A 203 20.93 17.13 5.63
N GLN A 204 21.69 17.71 4.70
CA GLN A 204 21.48 17.55 3.27
C GLN A 204 21.72 16.12 2.79
N HIS A 205 22.73 15.43 3.33
CA HIS A 205 22.96 14.01 3.05
C HIS A 205 21.82 13.14 3.58
N LEU A 206 21.38 13.39 4.81
CA LEU A 206 20.20 12.72 5.39
C LEU A 206 18.97 12.92 4.49
N MET A 207 18.72 14.17 4.09
CA MET A 207 17.58 14.53 3.27
C MET A 207 17.63 13.88 1.88
N THR A 208 18.80 13.95 1.23
CA THR A 208 19.02 13.29 -0.06
C THR A 208 18.79 11.79 0.05
N SER A 209 19.29 11.15 1.12
CA SER A 209 19.11 9.71 1.35
C SER A 209 17.63 9.35 1.51
N MET A 210 16.87 10.13 2.29
CA MET A 210 15.43 9.91 2.48
C MET A 210 14.62 10.14 1.18
N LEU A 211 14.93 11.19 0.41
CA LEU A 211 14.27 11.45 -0.87
C LEU A 211 14.56 10.37 -1.92
N LEU A 212 15.79 9.87 -1.97
CA LEU A 212 16.17 8.74 -2.84
C LEU A 212 15.46 7.45 -2.42
N TYR A 213 15.34 7.20 -1.11
CA TYR A 213 14.54 6.11 -0.58
C TYR A 213 13.07 6.23 -1.03
N LEU A 214 12.43 7.40 -0.92
CA LEU A 214 11.07 7.63 -1.42
C LEU A 214 10.95 7.44 -2.94
N CYS A 215 11.96 7.85 -3.70
CA CYS A 215 12.00 7.60 -5.14
C CYS A 215 11.93 6.10 -5.44
N GLU A 216 12.66 5.28 -4.69
CA GLU A 216 12.66 3.83 -4.87
C GLU A 216 11.35 3.16 -4.42
N THR A 217 10.71 3.66 -3.37
CA THR A 217 9.42 3.11 -2.93
C THR A 217 8.28 3.47 -3.88
N PHE A 218 8.35 4.65 -4.54
CA PHE A 218 7.34 5.11 -5.50
C PHE A 218 7.55 4.53 -6.90
N HIS A 219 8.77 4.11 -7.23
CA HIS A 219 9.08 3.54 -8.53
C HIS A 219 8.55 2.11 -8.66
N ILE A 220 7.63 1.90 -9.61
CA ILE A 220 7.08 0.57 -9.91
C ILE A 220 8.07 -0.21 -10.78
N SER A 221 9.06 -0.84 -10.15
CA SER A 221 9.88 -1.82 -10.85
C SER A 221 10.22 -3.03 -9.99
N ASN A 222 10.37 -4.16 -10.68
CA ASN A 222 10.83 -5.39 -10.06
C ASN A 222 12.33 -5.37 -9.68
N THR A 223 13.03 -4.25 -9.90
CA THR A 223 14.50 -4.19 -9.92
C THR A 223 15.13 -3.43 -8.76
N THR A 224 14.36 -2.74 -7.93
CA THR A 224 14.92 -1.84 -6.91
C THR A 224 15.41 -2.64 -5.70
N LYS A 225 16.73 -2.83 -5.63
CA LYS A 225 17.43 -3.45 -4.49
C LYS A 225 17.90 -2.40 -3.47
N ASP A 226 17.72 -1.12 -3.77
CA ASP A 226 18.51 -0.04 -3.17
C ASP A 226 17.73 0.75 -2.10
N TRP A 227 16.39 0.61 -2.02
CA TRP A 227 15.57 1.39 -1.08
C TRP A 227 16.01 1.19 0.38
N ALA A 228 16.30 -0.06 0.76
CA ALA A 228 16.75 -0.39 2.10
C ALA A 228 18.16 0.18 2.39
N GLU A 229 19.02 0.32 1.39
CA GLU A 229 20.35 0.90 1.52
C GLU A 229 20.28 2.40 1.77
N TYR A 230 19.40 3.13 1.07
CA TYR A 230 19.18 4.56 1.32
C TYR A 230 18.60 4.83 2.70
N LEU A 231 17.62 4.04 3.15
CA LEU A 231 17.09 4.17 4.51
C LEU A 231 18.17 3.84 5.56
N CYS A 232 19.01 2.85 5.28
CA CYS A 232 20.14 2.52 6.14
C CYS A 232 21.17 3.64 6.27
N GLY A 233 21.54 4.26 5.14
CA GLY A 233 22.42 5.42 5.13
C GLY A 233 21.85 6.57 5.96
N ALA A 234 20.55 6.84 5.82
CA ALA A 234 19.85 7.84 6.63
C ALA A 234 19.94 7.51 8.13
N LYS A 235 19.69 6.25 8.51
CA LYS A 235 19.81 5.81 9.92
C LYS A 235 21.23 5.94 10.46
N GLN A 236 22.23 5.56 9.68
CA GLN A 236 23.63 5.68 10.10
C GLN A 236 24.02 7.15 10.33
N ILE A 237 23.51 8.06 9.49
CA ILE A 237 23.71 9.51 9.69
C ILE A 237 23.07 9.97 11.00
N VAL A 238 21.83 9.57 11.29
CA VAL A 238 21.14 9.90 12.54
C VAL A 238 21.90 9.34 13.75
N SER A 239 22.36 8.09 13.68
CA SER A 239 23.02 7.41 14.80
C SER A 239 24.39 7.99 15.16
N THR A 240 25.07 8.66 14.22
CA THR A 240 26.33 9.36 14.52
C THR A 240 26.15 10.50 15.54
N GLY A 241 24.93 11.02 15.71
CA GLY A 241 24.63 12.14 16.62
C GLY A 241 25.21 13.48 16.17
N VAL A 242 25.89 13.55 15.02
CA VAL A 242 26.52 14.77 14.48
C VAL A 242 25.49 15.88 14.30
N LEU A 243 24.30 15.55 13.79
CA LEU A 243 23.21 16.51 13.58
C LEU A 243 22.77 17.20 14.87
N ALA A 244 22.56 16.44 15.95
CA ALA A 244 22.14 17.01 17.22
C ALA A 244 23.26 17.82 17.91
N ARG A 245 24.53 17.51 17.62
CA ARG A 245 25.68 18.22 18.20
C ARG A 245 26.03 19.50 17.46
N GLU A 246 25.95 19.49 16.13
CA GLU A 246 26.47 20.56 15.27
C GLU A 246 25.38 21.49 14.70
N VAL A 247 24.12 21.05 14.65
CA VAL A 247 23.02 21.85 14.14
C VAL A 247 22.19 22.37 15.32
N HIS A 248 22.30 23.67 15.60
CA HIS A 248 21.55 24.34 16.68
C HIS A 248 20.08 24.64 16.31
N ILE A 249 19.51 23.90 15.36
CA ILE A 249 18.12 24.00 14.91
C ILE A 249 17.39 22.72 15.33
N ASP A 250 16.10 22.82 15.62
CA ASP A 250 15.25 21.69 15.95
C ASP A 250 15.14 20.69 14.79
N VAL A 251 15.95 19.63 14.84
CA VAL A 251 15.98 18.52 13.86
C VAL A 251 15.05 17.37 14.21
N SER A 252 14.24 17.50 15.28
CA SER A 252 13.40 16.40 15.79
C SER A 252 12.41 15.89 14.74
N LEU A 253 11.88 16.78 13.89
CA LEU A 253 11.00 16.39 12.77
C LEU A 253 11.68 15.41 11.80
N LEU A 254 12.97 15.61 11.49
CA LEU A 254 13.71 14.72 10.59
C LEU A 254 13.92 13.34 11.22
N PHE A 255 14.18 13.30 12.53
CA PHE A 255 14.34 12.04 13.25
C PHE A 255 13.03 11.28 13.37
N ASP A 256 11.93 11.97 13.66
CA ASP A 256 10.61 11.36 13.71
C ASP A 256 10.20 10.82 12.33
N TRP A 257 10.55 11.53 11.24
CA TRP A 257 10.34 11.06 9.87
C TRP A 257 11.15 9.81 9.51
N VAL A 258 12.44 9.77 9.89
CA VAL A 258 13.29 8.57 9.72
C VAL A 258 12.75 7.41 10.55
N SER A 259 12.35 7.66 11.80
CA SER A 259 11.82 6.64 12.71
C SER A 259 10.51 6.03 12.20
N TYR A 260 9.63 6.85 11.63
CA TYR A 260 8.40 6.39 10.97
C TYR A 260 8.72 5.40 9.85
N HIS A 261 9.56 5.83 8.89
CA HIS A 261 9.92 5.01 7.73
C HIS A 261 10.70 3.76 8.13
N GLU A 262 11.56 3.84 9.14
CA GLU A 262 12.23 2.66 9.71
C GLU A 262 11.24 1.64 10.28
N THR A 263 10.22 2.11 11.00
CA THR A 263 9.21 1.25 11.61
C THR A 263 8.47 0.47 10.53
N PHE A 264 7.95 1.13 9.50
CA PHE A 264 7.16 0.47 8.45
C PHE A 264 7.99 -0.21 7.36
N ALA A 265 9.27 0.15 7.22
CA ALA A 265 10.22 -0.61 6.42
C ALA A 265 10.36 -2.03 6.96
N ARG A 266 10.37 -2.25 8.29
CA ARG A 266 10.42 -3.61 8.88
C ARG A 266 9.29 -4.50 8.36
N PHE A 267 8.09 -3.95 8.25
CA PHE A 267 6.95 -4.66 7.66
C PHE A 267 7.23 -5.02 6.20
N GLY A 268 7.68 -4.06 5.39
CA GLY A 268 8.07 -4.26 4.00
C GLY A 268 9.16 -5.33 3.84
N LEU A 269 10.22 -5.29 4.64
CA LEU A 269 11.35 -6.24 4.60
C LEU A 269 10.92 -7.69 4.89
N VAL A 270 9.84 -7.89 5.65
CA VAL A 270 9.34 -9.21 6.04
C VAL A 270 8.42 -9.80 4.96
N TYR A 271 7.50 -9.01 4.42
CA TYR A 271 6.48 -9.50 3.48
C TYR A 271 6.86 -9.28 2.01
N TRP A 272 7.61 -8.23 1.69
CA TRP A 272 7.98 -7.87 0.32
C TRP A 272 9.38 -8.38 -0.05
N LYS A 273 9.42 -9.41 -0.91
CA LYS A 273 10.64 -9.97 -1.52
C LYS A 273 11.83 -10.07 -0.54
N PRO A 274 11.70 -10.82 0.57
CA PRO A 274 12.66 -10.83 1.68
C PRO A 274 14.10 -11.17 1.27
N ALA A 275 14.31 -12.07 0.29
CA ALA A 275 15.66 -12.43 -0.19
C ALA A 275 16.45 -11.25 -0.81
N VAL A 276 15.74 -10.25 -1.36
CA VAL A 276 16.34 -9.04 -1.93
C VAL A 276 16.58 -8.01 -0.83
N ALA A 277 15.61 -7.84 0.07
CA ALA A 277 15.67 -6.99 1.25
C ALA A 277 16.73 -7.40 2.30
N LEU A 278 17.00 -8.70 2.43
CA LEU A 278 17.89 -9.29 3.44
C LEU A 278 19.37 -8.89 3.27
N ARG A 279 19.83 -8.52 2.06
CA ARG A 279 21.20 -8.02 1.87
C ARG A 279 21.40 -6.64 2.49
N GLY A 280 20.42 -5.73 2.36
CA GLY A 280 20.45 -4.43 3.03
C GLY A 280 20.36 -4.56 4.55
N LEU A 281 19.49 -5.45 5.05
CA LEU A 281 19.26 -5.67 6.49
C LEU A 281 20.51 -6.07 7.29
N ARG A 282 21.45 -6.83 6.71
CA ARG A 282 22.69 -7.25 7.40
C ARG A 282 23.56 -6.07 7.84
N PHE A 283 23.39 -4.89 7.23
CA PHE A 283 24.14 -3.68 7.55
C PHE A 283 23.39 -2.69 8.45
N CYS A 284 22.12 -2.94 8.79
CA CYS A 284 21.19 -1.88 9.25
C CYS A 284 20.34 -2.22 10.48
N ALA A 285 20.62 -3.32 11.18
CA ALA A 285 20.04 -3.56 12.50
C ALA A 285 20.58 -2.50 13.46
N MET A 286 19.74 -1.57 13.87
CA MET A 286 20.08 -0.64 14.95
C MET A 286 19.89 -1.35 16.28
N ASP A 287 20.84 -1.11 17.18
CA ASP A 287 20.73 -1.39 18.60
C ASP A 287 19.58 -0.53 19.18
N PRO A 288 18.58 -1.10 19.88
CA PRO A 288 17.44 -0.36 20.45
C PRO A 288 17.82 0.88 21.28
N GLU A 289 19.03 0.93 21.84
CA GLU A 289 19.50 2.00 22.72
C GLU A 289 19.80 3.33 22.00
N THR A 290 20.20 3.31 20.71
CA THR A 290 20.52 4.55 19.98
C THR A 290 19.27 5.38 19.64
N ALA A 291 18.07 4.80 19.74
CA ALA A 291 16.79 5.48 19.53
C ALA A 291 16.33 6.32 20.74
N GLN A 292 17.02 6.23 21.89
CA GLN A 292 16.66 6.94 23.13
C GLN A 292 17.30 8.33 23.25
N VAL A 293 18.20 8.73 22.35
CA VAL A 293 19.07 9.90 22.53
C VAL A 293 18.40 11.24 22.15
N PHE A 294 17.24 11.24 21.50
CA PHE A 294 16.67 12.47 20.94
C PHE A 294 15.40 12.93 21.67
N THR A 295 15.39 14.19 22.11
CA THR A 295 14.23 14.88 22.70
C THR A 295 13.16 15.14 21.62
N PRO A 296 12.01 14.45 21.67
CA PRO A 296 11.01 14.47 20.60
C PRO A 296 10.12 15.72 20.63
N ARG A 297 9.49 16.02 19.49
CA ARG A 297 8.41 17.02 19.43
C ARG A 297 7.09 16.42 19.95
N HIS A 298 6.40 17.16 20.81
CA HIS A 298 5.05 16.78 21.27
C HIS A 298 3.96 16.97 20.21
N ASP A 299 4.28 17.61 19.06
CA ASP A 299 3.33 17.95 17.99
C ASP A 299 3.37 16.96 16.80
N PHE A 300 4.13 15.87 16.88
CA PHE A 300 4.26 14.90 15.79
C PHE A 300 2.92 14.19 15.48
N VAL A 301 2.66 13.91 14.19
CA VAL A 301 1.37 13.50 13.59
C VAL A 301 0.64 12.36 14.32
N CYS A 302 1.37 11.46 14.98
CA CYS A 302 0.81 10.49 15.90
C CYS A 302 1.65 10.38 17.18
N ASP A 303 1.04 9.87 18.25
CA ASP A 303 1.74 9.61 19.50
C ASP A 303 2.92 8.65 19.29
N ARG A 304 4.11 9.10 19.74
CA ARG A 304 5.37 8.36 19.63
C ARG A 304 5.27 7.00 20.30
N ASP A 305 4.56 6.91 21.42
CA ASP A 305 4.44 5.66 22.16
C ASP A 305 3.78 4.58 21.31
N VAL A 306 2.77 4.95 20.50
CA VAL A 306 2.09 4.03 19.58
C VAL A 306 3.04 3.55 18.47
N LEU A 307 3.84 4.44 17.88
CA LEU A 307 4.87 4.05 16.90
C LEU A 307 5.95 3.17 17.54
N GLY A 308 6.37 3.50 18.76
CA GLY A 308 7.34 2.72 19.53
C GLY A 308 6.84 1.31 19.80
N TYR A 309 5.59 1.16 20.27
CA TYR A 309 4.96 -0.14 20.46
C TYR A 309 4.85 -0.92 19.14
N THR A 310 4.48 -0.25 18.05
CA THR A 310 4.41 -0.87 16.71
C THR A 310 5.78 -1.38 16.25
N SER A 311 6.83 -0.59 16.46
CA SER A 311 8.21 -0.97 16.16
C SER A 311 8.67 -2.18 17.01
N SER A 312 8.33 -2.21 18.31
CA SER A 312 8.57 -3.36 19.17
C SER A 312 7.86 -4.61 18.68
N ILE A 313 6.57 -4.51 18.29
CA ILE A 313 5.81 -5.64 17.72
C ILE A 313 6.51 -6.18 16.46
N PHE A 314 6.92 -5.32 15.53
CA PHE A 314 7.65 -5.76 14.34
C PHE A 314 8.99 -6.42 14.67
N THR A 315 9.71 -5.89 15.66
CA THR A 315 11.01 -6.43 16.07
C THR A 315 10.87 -7.82 16.67
N SER A 316 9.90 -8.03 17.55
CA SER A 316 9.62 -9.34 18.15
C SER A 316 9.11 -10.38 17.13
N LEU A 317 8.34 -9.95 16.12
CA LEU A 317 7.74 -10.88 15.14
C LEU A 317 8.65 -11.17 13.93
N THR A 318 9.63 -10.31 13.62
CA THR A 318 10.49 -10.48 12.45
C THR A 318 11.23 -11.83 12.40
N PRO A 319 11.86 -12.33 13.48
CA PRO A 319 12.53 -13.63 13.48
C PRO A 319 11.55 -14.78 13.24
N ARG A 320 10.41 -14.77 13.93
CA ARG A 320 9.34 -15.78 13.77
C ARG A 320 8.88 -15.92 12.31
N ILE A 321 8.66 -14.80 11.63
CA ILE A 321 8.14 -14.82 10.26
C ILE A 321 9.18 -15.33 9.25
N LYS A 322 10.47 -15.14 9.54
CA LYS A 322 11.59 -15.57 8.68
C LYS A 322 11.95 -17.02 8.89
N ASP A 323 12.06 -17.45 10.14
CA ASP A 323 12.63 -18.75 10.52
C ASP A 323 11.56 -19.77 10.94
N SER A 324 10.28 -19.38 10.90
CA SER A 324 9.15 -20.20 11.37
C SER A 324 9.34 -20.70 12.80
N SER A 325 10.04 -19.94 13.64
CA SER A 325 10.35 -20.29 15.03
C SER A 325 9.17 -20.00 15.97
N HIS A 326 9.07 -20.79 17.04
CA HIS A 326 8.11 -20.51 18.11
C HIS A 326 8.60 -19.34 18.98
N LEU A 327 7.66 -18.51 19.45
CA LEU A 327 7.95 -17.47 20.43
C LEU A 327 8.28 -18.12 21.77
N SER A 328 9.30 -17.62 22.44
CA SER A 328 9.55 -17.95 23.83
C SER A 328 8.43 -17.41 24.72
N HIS A 329 8.32 -17.97 25.94
CA HIS A 329 7.36 -17.49 26.92
C HIS A 329 7.57 -16.00 27.27
N LEU A 330 8.83 -15.56 27.34
CA LEU A 330 9.18 -14.17 27.63
C LEU A 330 8.70 -13.22 26.52
N GLU A 331 9.00 -13.53 25.26
CA GLU A 331 8.55 -12.72 24.11
C GLU A 331 7.02 -12.66 24.03
N THR A 332 6.36 -13.77 24.38
CA THR A 332 4.89 -13.83 24.43
C THR A 332 4.33 -12.90 25.51
N GLN A 333 4.94 -12.87 26.70
CA GLN A 333 4.54 -11.94 27.78
C GLN A 333 4.75 -10.48 27.40
N GLU A 334 5.85 -10.16 26.71
CA GLU A 334 6.12 -8.82 26.20
C GLU A 334 5.06 -8.36 25.20
N LEU A 335 4.62 -9.24 24.31
CA LEU A 335 3.55 -8.95 23.35
C LEU A 335 2.20 -8.70 24.04
N TYR A 336 1.85 -9.46 25.08
CA TYR A 336 0.66 -9.16 25.89
C TYR A 336 0.78 -7.83 26.65
N ALA A 337 1.96 -7.49 27.13
CA ALA A 337 2.19 -6.19 27.77
C ALA A 337 2.02 -5.03 26.78
N LEU A 338 2.49 -5.19 25.53
CA LEU A 338 2.26 -4.23 24.45
C LEU A 338 0.79 -4.13 24.08
N GLU A 339 0.07 -5.25 24.01
CA GLU A 339 -1.39 -5.27 23.79
C GLU A 339 -2.12 -4.46 24.88
N ALA A 340 -1.78 -4.68 26.14
CA ALA A 340 -2.39 -3.97 27.26
C ALA A 340 -2.13 -2.45 27.20
N LYS A 341 -0.90 -2.04 26.87
CA LYS A 341 -0.55 -0.61 26.69
C LYS A 341 -1.34 0.03 25.55
N LEU A 342 -1.42 -0.65 24.40
CA LEU A 342 -2.18 -0.17 23.25
C LEU A 342 -3.67 -0.07 23.57
N ARG A 343 -4.26 -1.07 24.25
CA ARG A 343 -5.68 -1.03 24.65
C ARG A 343 -5.97 0.05 25.69
N GLY A 344 -5.07 0.27 26.64
CA GLY A 344 -5.21 1.30 27.67
C GLY A 344 -5.22 2.73 27.13
N GLY A 345 -4.67 2.95 25.94
CA GLY A 345 -4.67 4.26 25.28
C GLY A 345 -5.85 4.50 24.31
N LEU A 346 -6.78 3.56 24.14
CA LEU A 346 -7.91 3.73 23.23
C LEU A 346 -8.82 4.87 23.71
N LEU A 347 -9.19 5.76 22.79
CA LEU A 347 -10.07 6.89 23.09
C LEU A 347 -11.53 6.44 23.21
N ASP A 348 -12.30 7.01 24.13
CA ASP A 348 -13.75 6.78 24.24
C ASP A 348 -14.51 7.67 23.26
N PHE A 349 -14.63 7.24 22.01
CA PHE A 349 -15.54 7.88 21.05
C PHE A 349 -16.97 7.41 21.32
N ASN A 350 -17.68 8.06 22.25
CA ASN A 350 -19.09 7.77 22.52
C ASN A 350 -19.98 8.70 21.67
N PRO A 351 -20.64 8.21 20.60
CA PRO A 351 -21.41 9.07 19.69
C PRO A 351 -22.73 9.59 20.27
N ILE A 352 -23.15 9.09 21.44
CA ILE A 352 -24.47 9.39 22.03
C ILE A 352 -24.40 10.49 23.11
N ILE A 353 -23.20 10.80 23.63
CA ILE A 353 -23.02 11.75 24.75
C ILE A 353 -21.85 12.68 24.44
N THR A 354 -22.03 13.61 23.52
CA THR A 354 -21.13 14.78 23.41
C THR A 354 -21.96 16.05 23.34
N SER A 355 -22.58 16.37 24.48
CA SER A 355 -23.11 17.71 24.79
C SER A 355 -22.05 18.62 25.42
N SER A 356 -20.75 18.29 25.28
CA SER A 356 -19.65 19.15 25.74
C SER A 356 -18.59 19.31 24.65
N SER A 357 -18.44 20.57 24.25
CA SER A 357 -17.41 21.20 23.43
C SER A 357 -16.04 20.50 23.37
N GLU A 358 -15.72 19.90 22.23
CA GLU A 358 -14.47 20.04 21.46
C GLU A 358 -14.39 18.86 20.49
N THR A 359 -14.41 19.13 19.18
CA THR A 359 -14.18 18.09 18.19
C THR A 359 -12.75 17.55 18.35
N PRO A 360 -12.54 16.21 18.41
CA PRO A 360 -11.20 15.63 18.53
C PRO A 360 -10.27 16.18 17.46
N LYS A 361 -9.05 16.58 17.83
CA LYS A 361 -8.07 17.10 16.88
C LYS A 361 -7.73 16.01 15.87
N GLU A 362 -7.39 16.38 14.65
CA GLU A 362 -7.07 15.42 13.58
C GLU A 362 -5.95 14.45 14.01
N ARG A 363 -4.95 14.97 14.73
CA ARG A 363 -3.86 14.20 15.34
C ARG A 363 -4.35 13.05 16.22
N ASP A 364 -5.38 13.27 17.02
CA ASP A 364 -5.91 12.26 17.95
C ASP A 364 -6.55 11.12 17.16
N LYS A 365 -7.26 11.45 16.08
CA LYS A 365 -7.83 10.48 15.15
C LYS A 365 -6.74 9.67 14.43
N VAL A 366 -5.69 10.32 13.95
CA VAL A 366 -4.57 9.63 13.29
C VAL A 366 -3.83 8.72 14.27
N THR A 367 -3.58 9.18 15.49
CA THR A 367 -2.99 8.37 16.56
C THR A 367 -3.84 7.13 16.85
N GLU A 368 -5.15 7.31 16.95
CA GLU A 368 -6.07 6.20 17.17
C GLU A 368 -6.04 5.19 16.02
N LEU A 369 -5.96 5.64 14.77
CA LEU A 369 -5.83 4.75 13.62
C LEU A 369 -4.57 3.89 13.69
N TYR A 370 -3.42 4.46 14.03
CA TYR A 370 -2.18 3.68 14.23
C TYR A 370 -2.32 2.67 15.38
N ARG A 371 -2.97 3.06 16.48
CA ARG A 371 -3.22 2.18 17.63
C ARG A 371 -4.13 1.01 17.27
N LEU A 372 -5.25 1.28 16.58
CA LEU A 372 -6.17 0.26 16.10
C LEU A 372 -5.48 -0.70 15.13
N ALA A 373 -4.72 -0.17 14.17
CA ALA A 373 -3.98 -0.98 13.21
C ALA A 373 -2.90 -1.85 13.87
N ALA A 374 -2.17 -1.31 14.86
CA ALA A 374 -1.20 -2.07 15.66
C ALA A 374 -1.87 -3.21 16.44
N LEU A 375 -3.02 -2.97 17.08
CA LEU A 375 -3.78 -3.99 17.78
C LEU A 375 -4.33 -5.06 16.82
N ILE A 376 -4.89 -4.66 15.69
CA ILE A 376 -5.39 -5.57 14.65
C ILE A 376 -4.25 -6.47 14.15
N TYR A 377 -3.10 -5.88 13.83
CA TYR A 377 -1.93 -6.64 13.40
C TYR A 377 -1.47 -7.60 14.50
N LEU A 378 -1.33 -7.13 15.74
CA LEU A 378 -0.88 -7.94 16.88
C LEU A 378 -1.81 -9.14 17.15
N ASN A 379 -3.11 -8.90 17.15
CA ASN A 379 -4.14 -9.94 17.34
C ASN A 379 -3.99 -11.06 16.31
N ARG A 380 -3.91 -10.70 15.02
CA ARG A 380 -3.88 -11.67 13.91
C ARG A 380 -2.50 -12.31 13.73
N ALA A 381 -1.43 -11.54 13.86
CA ALA A 381 -0.07 -11.99 13.59
C ALA A 381 0.56 -12.75 14.76
N ALA A 382 0.26 -12.37 16.00
CA ALA A 382 0.94 -12.92 17.17
C ALA A 382 0.03 -13.74 18.07
N LEU A 383 -1.15 -13.19 18.40
CA LEU A 383 -2.02 -13.70 19.47
C LEU A 383 -3.04 -14.75 19.00
N GLY A 384 -2.98 -15.15 17.72
CA GLY A 384 -3.77 -16.26 17.19
C GLY A 384 -5.26 -15.97 17.01
N TYR A 385 -5.66 -14.69 16.92
CA TYR A 385 -7.06 -14.33 16.64
C TYR A 385 -7.44 -14.78 15.23
N SER A 386 -8.62 -15.38 15.09
CA SER A 386 -9.19 -15.74 13.79
C SER A 386 -9.68 -14.51 13.03
N GLY A 387 -10.00 -13.43 13.74
CA GLY A 387 -10.58 -12.19 13.21
C GLY A 387 -12.11 -12.14 13.29
N GLU A 388 -12.75 -13.20 13.75
CA GLU A 388 -14.20 -13.24 13.98
C GLU A 388 -14.59 -12.79 15.38
N GLU A 389 -13.61 -12.74 16.30
CA GLU A 389 -13.84 -12.36 17.68
C GLU A 389 -14.45 -10.97 17.77
N LEU A 390 -15.51 -10.83 18.58
CA LEU A 390 -16.23 -9.56 18.73
C LEU A 390 -15.30 -8.39 19.07
N ARG A 391 -14.31 -8.63 19.94
CA ARG A 391 -13.31 -7.62 20.32
C ARG A 391 -12.48 -7.15 19.14
N HIS A 392 -12.08 -8.06 18.25
CA HIS A 392 -11.33 -7.73 17.04
C HIS A 392 -12.20 -6.99 16.03
N ARG A 393 -13.42 -7.47 15.80
CA ARG A 393 -14.40 -6.81 14.91
C ARG A 393 -14.69 -5.37 15.33
N ASN A 394 -14.79 -5.10 16.63
CA ASN A 394 -14.99 -3.75 17.16
C ASN A 394 -13.81 -2.82 16.84
N LEU A 395 -12.57 -3.32 16.80
CA LEU A 395 -11.41 -2.53 16.40
C LEU A 395 -11.48 -2.15 14.92
N VAL A 396 -11.86 -3.10 14.06
CA VAL A 396 -12.03 -2.88 12.61
C VAL A 396 -13.15 -1.86 12.36
N ASN A 397 -14.31 -2.02 13.00
CA ASN A 397 -15.44 -1.10 12.87
C ASN A 397 -15.07 0.32 13.30
N ARG A 398 -14.47 0.49 14.49
CA ARG A 398 -13.97 1.80 14.94
C ARG A 398 -12.98 2.41 13.95
N GLY A 399 -12.10 1.59 13.39
CA GLY A 399 -11.13 2.03 12.40
C GLY A 399 -11.81 2.57 11.14
N LEU A 400 -12.76 1.82 10.59
CA LEU A 400 -13.54 2.25 9.42
C LEU A 400 -14.36 3.50 9.70
N ASP A 401 -14.99 3.62 10.88
CA ASP A 401 -15.76 4.80 11.27
C ASP A 401 -14.89 6.07 11.30
N ILE A 402 -13.67 5.98 11.85
CA ILE A 402 -12.73 7.11 11.88
C ILE A 402 -12.27 7.46 10.45
N LEU A 403 -11.97 6.46 9.62
CA LEU A 403 -11.53 6.64 8.22
C LEU A 403 -12.62 7.21 7.32
N CYS A 404 -13.90 6.94 7.59
CA CYS A 404 -15.04 7.58 6.93
C CYS A 404 -15.14 9.08 7.20
N GLY A 405 -14.53 9.54 8.30
CA GLY A 405 -14.46 10.95 8.67
C GLY A 405 -13.68 11.82 7.68
N LYS A 406 -13.66 13.13 7.95
CA LYS A 406 -12.79 14.07 7.23
C LYS A 406 -11.40 14.03 7.86
N LEU A 407 -10.42 13.54 7.09
CA LEU A 407 -8.99 13.60 7.36
C LEU A 407 -8.30 14.37 6.23
N THR A 408 -7.30 15.16 6.57
CA THR A 408 -6.47 15.93 5.62
C THR A 408 -5.52 15.00 4.88
N SER A 409 -5.00 13.98 5.56
CA SER A 409 -4.16 12.94 4.95
C SER A 409 -4.52 11.56 5.50
N MET A 410 -4.58 10.57 4.61
CA MET A 410 -4.93 9.20 4.96
C MET A 410 -3.67 8.41 5.32
N PRO A 411 -3.54 7.89 6.56
CA PRO A 411 -2.34 7.16 6.95
C PRO A 411 -2.32 5.79 6.26
N PRO A 412 -1.31 5.51 5.41
CA PRO A 412 -1.38 4.41 4.45
C PRO A 412 -1.33 3.02 5.09
N TRP A 413 -0.51 2.83 6.13
CA TRP A 413 -0.42 1.55 6.82
C TRP A 413 -1.69 1.22 7.64
N PRO A 414 -2.24 2.15 8.46
CA PRO A 414 -3.51 1.90 9.14
C PRO A 414 -4.66 1.57 8.20
N VAL A 415 -4.79 2.31 7.08
CA VAL A 415 -5.81 2.02 6.05
C VAL A 415 -5.65 0.60 5.54
N PHE A 416 -4.43 0.19 5.18
CA PHE A 416 -4.16 -1.17 4.72
C PHE A 416 -4.56 -2.23 5.75
N MET A 417 -4.11 -2.09 7.00
CA MET A 417 -4.35 -3.08 8.05
C MET A 417 -5.84 -3.21 8.42
N ILE A 418 -6.55 -2.09 8.53
CA ILE A 418 -7.98 -2.07 8.86
C ILE A 418 -8.79 -2.64 7.69
N ALA A 419 -8.50 -2.22 6.46
CA ALA A 419 -9.24 -2.67 5.29
C ALA A 419 -9.03 -4.16 4.99
N CYS A 420 -7.80 -4.68 5.14
CA CYS A 420 -7.53 -6.13 4.97
C CYS A 420 -8.33 -7.03 5.92
N GLU A 421 -8.88 -6.47 7.01
CA GLU A 421 -9.64 -7.18 8.03
C GLU A 421 -11.16 -6.91 7.94
N ALA A 422 -11.61 -6.20 6.91
CA ALA A 422 -13.02 -6.12 6.54
C ALA A 422 -13.52 -7.49 6.04
N ARG A 423 -14.42 -8.12 6.80
CA ARG A 423 -14.89 -9.48 6.53
C ARG A 423 -16.29 -9.51 5.94
N ASP A 424 -17.17 -8.61 6.35
CA ASP A 424 -18.52 -8.53 5.79
C ASP A 424 -18.60 -7.57 4.60
N ASP A 425 -19.61 -7.77 3.75
CA ASP A 425 -19.80 -6.96 2.53
C ASP A 425 -19.96 -5.48 2.85
N THR A 426 -20.56 -5.14 4.00
CA THR A 426 -20.73 -3.76 4.47
C THR A 426 -19.39 -3.09 4.78
N GLN A 427 -18.51 -3.77 5.51
CA GLN A 427 -17.17 -3.30 5.82
C GLN A 427 -16.31 -3.20 4.55
N ARG A 428 -16.36 -4.22 3.67
CA ARG A 428 -15.61 -4.22 2.41
C ARG A 428 -16.04 -3.10 1.49
N MET A 429 -17.34 -2.84 1.37
CA MET A 429 -17.89 -1.71 0.61
C MET A 429 -17.41 -0.37 1.18
N THR A 430 -17.50 -0.21 2.51
CA THR A 430 -17.02 0.99 3.21
C THR A 430 -15.52 1.22 2.96
N ALA A 431 -14.70 0.16 3.08
CA ALA A 431 -13.27 0.22 2.82
C ALA A 431 -12.95 0.60 1.36
N LEU A 432 -13.68 0.05 0.39
CA LEU A 432 -13.53 0.41 -1.02
C LEU A 432 -13.93 1.87 -1.29
N GLU A 433 -14.99 2.38 -0.66
CA GLU A 433 -15.38 3.79 -0.75
C GLU A 433 -14.29 4.71 -0.20
N ILE A 434 -13.75 4.38 0.98
CA ILE A 434 -12.63 5.10 1.59
C ILE A 434 -11.42 5.13 0.64
N LEU A 435 -11.02 3.96 0.13
CA LEU A 435 -9.87 3.83 -0.79
C LEU A 435 -10.10 4.53 -2.13
N ASN A 436 -11.33 4.56 -2.62
CA ASN A 436 -11.69 5.29 -3.84
C ASN A 436 -11.61 6.78 -3.63
N LYS A 437 -12.28 7.30 -2.61
CA LYS A 437 -12.22 8.72 -2.27
C LYS A 437 -10.79 9.19 -2.02
N ALA A 438 -9.98 8.37 -1.34
CA ALA A 438 -8.57 8.65 -1.12
C ALA A 438 -7.74 8.56 -2.42
N GLY A 439 -8.07 7.63 -3.33
CA GLY A 439 -7.36 7.39 -4.58
C GLY A 439 -7.83 8.22 -5.79
N GLU A 440 -8.97 8.90 -5.68
CA GLU A 440 -9.54 9.84 -6.65
C GLU A 440 -8.63 11.05 -6.85
N GLU A 441 -7.91 11.46 -5.80
CA GLU A 441 -6.88 12.46 -5.96
C GLU A 441 -5.82 11.89 -6.93
N PRO A 442 -5.56 12.57 -8.07
CA PRO A 442 -4.68 12.07 -9.12
C PRO A 442 -3.26 11.73 -8.64
N ARG A 443 -2.91 12.26 -7.46
CA ARG A 443 -1.61 12.26 -6.81
C ARG A 443 -1.54 11.30 -5.61
N ALA A 444 -2.68 10.74 -5.17
CA ALA A 444 -2.73 9.68 -4.16
C ALA A 444 -2.47 8.30 -4.77
N PHE A 445 -1.39 8.19 -5.55
CA PHE A 445 -0.99 6.96 -6.23
C PHE A 445 -0.82 5.80 -5.23
N ASN A 446 -0.29 6.11 -4.05
CA ASN A 446 -0.12 5.19 -2.93
C ASN A 446 -1.43 4.52 -2.49
N MET A 447 -2.55 5.24 -2.49
CA MET A 447 -3.85 4.67 -2.08
C MET A 447 -4.41 3.69 -3.11
N ARG A 448 -4.14 3.92 -4.39
CA ARG A 448 -4.48 2.96 -5.45
C ARG A 448 -3.65 1.67 -5.35
N LEU A 449 -2.38 1.78 -4.98
CA LEU A 449 -1.54 0.62 -4.69
C LEU A 449 -2.03 -0.14 -3.44
N ILE A 450 -2.40 0.57 -2.37
CA ILE A 450 -2.96 -0.04 -1.15
C ILE A 450 -4.24 -0.79 -1.46
N ARG A 451 -5.17 -0.18 -2.22
CA ARG A 451 -6.41 -0.85 -2.65
C ARG A 451 -6.12 -2.18 -3.32
N GLN A 452 -5.13 -2.22 -4.19
CA GLN A 452 -4.76 -3.44 -4.90
C GLN A 452 -4.25 -4.54 -3.95
N LEU A 453 -3.45 -4.17 -2.95
CA LEU A 453 -2.99 -5.11 -1.92
C LEU A 453 -4.14 -5.63 -1.05
N VAL A 454 -5.10 -4.76 -0.71
CA VAL A 454 -6.30 -5.13 0.06
C VAL A 454 -7.17 -6.10 -0.73
N GLU A 455 -7.46 -5.78 -2.00
CA GLU A 455 -8.24 -6.66 -2.90
C GLU A 455 -7.55 -8.02 -3.06
N ALA A 456 -6.22 -8.05 -3.19
CA ALA A 456 -5.47 -9.31 -3.26
C ALA A 456 -5.60 -10.13 -1.97
N CYS A 457 -5.60 -9.51 -0.80
CA CYS A 457 -5.86 -10.21 0.47
C CYS A 457 -7.27 -10.80 0.50
N TRP A 458 -8.30 -10.03 0.16
CA TRP A 458 -9.68 -10.51 0.14
C TRP A 458 -9.91 -11.61 -0.89
N ASN A 459 -9.34 -11.49 -2.08
CA ASN A 459 -9.41 -12.54 -3.10
C ASN A 459 -8.84 -13.87 -2.58
N GLN A 460 -7.75 -13.83 -1.82
CA GLN A 460 -7.18 -15.04 -1.24
C GLN A 460 -8.00 -15.58 -0.06
N ASP A 461 -8.59 -14.71 0.77
CA ASP A 461 -9.55 -15.12 1.81
C ASP A 461 -10.75 -15.85 1.16
N ASP A 462 -11.35 -15.27 0.12
CA ASP A 462 -12.53 -15.82 -0.57
C ASP A 462 -12.21 -17.12 -1.34
N LEU A 463 -10.99 -17.28 -1.84
CA LEU A 463 -10.54 -18.51 -2.52
C LEU A 463 -10.26 -19.66 -1.54
N HIS A 464 -9.92 -19.36 -0.28
CA HIS A 464 -9.59 -20.33 0.75
C HIS A 464 -10.65 -20.40 1.86
N ASP A 465 -11.93 -20.19 1.50
CA ASP A 465 -13.05 -20.18 2.46
C ASP A 465 -13.16 -21.49 3.27
N ASP A 466 -12.86 -22.63 2.64
CA ASP A 466 -12.90 -23.96 3.28
C ASP A 466 -11.73 -24.21 4.25
N GLU A 467 -10.54 -23.67 3.96
CA GLU A 467 -9.31 -23.85 4.74
C GLU A 467 -8.58 -22.51 4.91
N PRO A 468 -8.88 -21.74 5.97
CA PRO A 468 -8.40 -20.37 6.09
C PRO A 468 -6.88 -20.33 6.19
N LEU A 469 -6.27 -19.46 5.37
CA LEU A 469 -4.83 -19.27 5.35
C LEU A 469 -4.30 -18.73 6.69
N ASP A 470 -3.10 -19.18 7.06
CA ASP A 470 -2.29 -18.51 8.08
C ASP A 470 -2.09 -17.04 7.71
N TYR A 471 -2.17 -16.16 8.71
CA TYR A 471 -2.20 -14.72 8.50
C TYR A 471 -0.94 -14.18 7.82
N HIS A 472 0.24 -14.70 8.19
CA HIS A 472 1.49 -14.29 7.55
C HIS A 472 1.57 -14.79 6.10
N THR A 473 1.04 -15.98 5.85
CA THR A 473 0.95 -16.56 4.50
C THR A 473 0.07 -15.69 3.61
N LYS A 474 -1.11 -15.27 4.09
CA LYS A 474 -2.00 -14.32 3.39
C LYS A 474 -1.27 -13.04 2.99
N LEU A 475 -0.70 -12.34 3.98
CA LEU A 475 0.01 -11.07 3.73
C LEU A 475 1.19 -11.26 2.77
N ARG A 476 1.94 -12.35 2.90
CA ARG A 476 3.07 -12.66 2.03
C ARG A 476 2.63 -12.89 0.58
N ILE A 477 1.51 -13.56 0.34
CA ILE A 477 0.98 -13.78 -1.02
C ILE A 477 0.66 -12.46 -1.71
N ALA A 478 -0.13 -11.61 -1.04
CA ALA A 478 -0.55 -10.32 -1.58
C ALA A 478 0.65 -9.39 -1.82
N ILE A 479 1.55 -9.28 -0.84
CA ILE A 479 2.64 -8.29 -0.86
C ILE A 479 3.82 -8.76 -1.70
N ARG A 480 4.25 -10.03 -1.62
CA ARG A 480 5.47 -10.50 -2.33
C ARG A 480 5.33 -10.45 -3.85
N ALA A 481 4.10 -10.64 -4.35
CA ALA A 481 3.81 -10.60 -5.77
C ALA A 481 3.74 -9.16 -6.33
N ALA A 482 3.64 -8.16 -5.47
CA ALA A 482 3.58 -6.77 -5.87
C ALA A 482 4.88 -6.32 -6.59
N PRO A 483 4.77 -5.65 -7.75
CA PRO A 483 5.93 -5.16 -8.49
C PRO A 483 6.53 -3.87 -7.91
N TYR A 484 6.05 -3.41 -6.76
CA TYR A 484 6.42 -2.18 -6.05
C TYR A 484 6.55 -2.48 -4.56
N VAL A 485 7.38 -1.72 -3.85
CA VAL A 485 7.48 -1.76 -2.38
C VAL A 485 6.14 -1.27 -1.79
N PRO A 486 5.63 -1.83 -0.68
CA PRO A 486 4.43 -1.31 -0.05
C PRO A 486 4.55 0.20 0.20
N PRO A 487 3.56 1.01 -0.20
CA PRO A 487 3.70 2.47 -0.27
C PRO A 487 3.69 3.17 1.11
N PHE A 488 3.60 2.39 2.18
CA PHE A 488 3.72 2.85 3.56
C PHE A 488 5.07 2.47 4.19
N SER A 489 5.88 1.65 3.51
CA SER A 489 7.17 1.17 4.00
C SER A 489 8.25 2.22 3.96
#